data_AF-A0A368G681-F1
#
_entry.id   AF-A0A368G681-F1
#
_cell.length_a   1.000
_cell.length_b   1.000
_cell.length_c   1.000
_cell.angle_alpha   90.00
_cell.angle_beta   90.00
_cell.angle_gamma   90.00
#
_symmetry.space_group_name_H-M   'P 1'
#
loop_
_entity.id
_entity.type
_entity.pdbx_description
1 polymer ?
#
loop_
_entity_poly.entity_id
_entity_poly.type
_entity_poly.pdbx_seq_one_letter_code
_entity_poly.pdbx_strand_id
1 'polypeptide(L)'
;MLAWYNEDLVAVSHDEADKIVRIKAKSGEVATLLNCDRRVVWIGVQPHSNQLFMAAEGRIEQIGEDGQVHHVAHLPVAHKYDVKFAQEHVLVLGRDFELYVDWRMISDSVTSYLVSGDICLYITLDHRLRVVSLTSREQLAKERAVELGSRLVVCSTSSTSVTMQLPRGNLETIHPRPFVVRVIKQLIDESKYVEALKEMKKHRIDMNMLVDYKPDRLLRCPLLLPSFIARHRPYLLCELFQAVP
;
A
#
# COMPACT_ATOMS: atom_id res chain seq x y z
N MET A 1 12.37 -18.91 8.38
CA MET A 1 11.30 -17.99 7.92
C MET A 1 10.02 -18.79 7.75
N LEU A 2 8.84 -18.23 8.01
CA LEU A 2 7.56 -18.93 7.86
C LEU A 2 6.47 -17.99 7.28
N ALA A 3 5.52 -18.54 6.53
CA ALA A 3 4.36 -17.86 6.00
C ALA A 3 3.15 -18.79 5.96
N TRP A 4 1.94 -18.23 6.06
CA TRP A 4 0.70 -18.98 5.81
C TRP A 4 0.51 -19.18 4.30
N TYR A 5 0.13 -20.40 3.92
CA TYR A 5 -0.10 -20.81 2.53
C TYR A 5 -1.34 -21.70 2.48
N ASN A 6 -2.45 -21.18 1.93
CA ASN A 6 -3.78 -21.79 2.08
C ASN A 6 -4.12 -22.04 3.57
N GLU A 7 -4.47 -23.28 3.94
CA GLU A 7 -4.75 -23.69 5.33
C GLU A 7 -3.49 -24.14 6.10
N ASP A 8 -2.34 -24.16 5.45
CA ASP A 8 -1.09 -24.72 5.97
C ASP A 8 -0.03 -23.64 6.18
N LEU A 9 1.07 -24.03 6.84
CA LEU A 9 2.25 -23.19 6.97
C LEU A 9 3.32 -23.65 5.99
N VAL A 10 4.07 -22.71 5.43
CA VAL A 10 5.29 -22.97 4.68
C VAL A 10 6.45 -22.34 5.42
N ALA A 11 7.54 -23.08 5.56
CA ALA A 11 8.74 -22.61 6.23
C ALA A 11 10.00 -22.97 5.45
N VAL A 12 11.05 -22.20 5.67
CA VAL A 12 12.41 -22.56 5.22
C VAL A 12 13.11 -23.28 6.36
N SER A 13 13.54 -24.51 6.10
CA SER A 13 14.47 -25.26 6.93
C SER A 13 15.89 -25.04 6.43
N HIS A 14 16.74 -24.47 7.28
CA HIS A 14 18.15 -24.27 6.98
C HIS A 14 18.97 -25.46 7.49
N ASP A 15 19.66 -26.13 6.59
CA ASP A 15 20.54 -27.28 6.86
C ASP A 15 21.77 -27.19 5.93
N GLU A 16 22.41 -28.32 5.59
CA GLU A 16 23.43 -28.38 4.51
C GLU A 16 22.90 -27.85 3.17
N ALA A 17 21.65 -28.19 2.84
CA ALA A 17 20.89 -27.62 1.74
C ALA A 17 19.56 -27.10 2.26
N ASP A 18 19.20 -25.87 1.88
CA ASP A 18 17.94 -25.27 2.31
C ASP A 18 16.75 -26.06 1.72
N LYS A 19 15.69 -26.20 2.51
CA LYS A 19 14.45 -26.85 2.06
C LYS A 19 13.27 -25.96 2.37
N ILE A 20 12.32 -25.92 1.45
CA ILE A 20 11.00 -25.35 1.70
C ILE A 20 10.10 -26.50 2.12
N VAL A 21 9.56 -26.41 3.33
CA VAL A 21 8.70 -27.43 3.93
C VAL A 21 7.30 -26.88 4.11
N ARG A 22 6.29 -27.73 3.86
CA ARG A 22 4.90 -27.48 4.19
C ARG A 22 4.58 -28.20 5.49
N ILE A 23 3.97 -27.48 6.43
CA ILE A 23 3.55 -27.96 7.73
C ILE A 23 2.04 -27.91 7.75
N LYS A 24 1.39 -29.08 7.79
CA LYS A 24 -0.07 -29.17 7.85
C LYS A 24 -0.56 -28.63 9.19
N ALA A 25 -1.37 -27.56 9.17
CA ALA A 25 -1.74 -26.88 10.42
C ALA A 25 -2.58 -27.77 11.36
N LYS A 26 -3.39 -28.69 10.79
CA LYS A 26 -4.29 -29.58 11.55
C LYS A 26 -3.58 -30.80 12.14
N SER A 27 -2.62 -31.39 11.43
CA SER A 27 -1.95 -32.64 11.85
C SER A 27 -0.54 -32.43 12.39
N GLY A 28 0.10 -31.28 12.11
CA GLY A 28 1.51 -31.04 12.39
C GLY A 28 2.47 -31.82 11.47
N GLU A 29 1.95 -32.54 10.48
CA GLU A 29 2.75 -33.30 9.52
C GLU A 29 3.61 -32.35 8.67
N VAL A 30 4.90 -32.66 8.56
CA VAL A 30 5.86 -31.87 7.78
C VAL A 30 6.21 -32.63 6.52
N ALA A 31 6.00 -32.00 5.36
CA ALA A 31 6.36 -32.53 4.05
C ALA A 31 7.30 -31.56 3.33
N THR A 32 8.30 -32.08 2.64
CA THR A 32 9.18 -31.25 1.80
C THR A 32 8.45 -30.86 0.52
N LEU A 33 8.39 -29.55 0.25
CA LEU A 33 7.83 -28.99 -0.99
C LEU A 33 8.91 -28.82 -2.06
N LEU A 34 10.08 -28.32 -1.66
CA LEU A 34 11.19 -28.04 -2.58
C LEU A 34 12.52 -28.22 -1.85
N ASN A 35 13.49 -28.88 -2.50
CA ASN A 35 14.89 -28.85 -2.10
C ASN A 35 15.56 -27.69 -2.86
N CYS A 36 16.24 -26.81 -2.14
CA CYS A 36 16.91 -25.65 -2.69
C CYS A 36 18.42 -25.90 -2.74
N ASP A 37 19.03 -25.65 -3.90
CA ASP A 37 20.48 -25.66 -4.12
C ASP A 37 21.15 -24.37 -3.62
N ARG A 38 20.35 -23.35 -3.31
CA ARG A 38 20.79 -22.02 -2.88
C ARG A 38 20.21 -21.65 -1.53
N ARG A 39 20.94 -20.77 -0.83
CA ARG A 39 20.48 -20.19 0.43
C ARG A 39 19.26 -19.31 0.19
N VAL A 40 18.12 -19.70 0.75
CA VAL A 40 16.87 -18.95 0.68
C VAL A 40 16.92 -17.83 1.72
N VAL A 41 16.73 -16.59 1.28
CA VAL A 41 16.82 -15.38 2.13
C VAL A 41 15.46 -14.75 2.41
N TRP A 42 14.44 -15.14 1.66
CA TRP A 42 13.06 -14.72 1.85
C TRP A 42 12.09 -15.76 1.29
N ILE A 43 10.95 -15.93 1.96
CA ILE A 43 9.75 -16.54 1.42
C ILE A 43 8.56 -15.66 1.74
N GLY A 44 7.56 -15.63 0.87
CA GLY A 44 6.32 -14.91 1.11
C GLY A 44 5.18 -15.45 0.27
N VAL A 45 3.98 -15.36 0.82
CA VAL A 45 2.76 -15.75 0.13
C VAL A 45 1.93 -14.50 -0.10
N GLN A 46 1.58 -14.24 -1.36
CA GLN A 46 0.74 -13.11 -1.71
C GLN A 46 -0.69 -13.36 -1.19
N PRO A 47 -1.24 -12.50 -0.31
CA PRO A 47 -2.52 -12.79 0.35
C PRO A 47 -3.72 -12.91 -0.60
N HIS A 48 -3.71 -12.23 -1.74
CA HIS A 48 -4.85 -12.22 -2.67
C HIS A 48 -4.85 -13.43 -3.62
N SER A 49 -3.70 -13.75 -4.22
CA SER A 49 -3.56 -14.85 -5.18
C SER A 49 -3.13 -16.17 -4.55
N ASN A 50 -2.74 -16.14 -3.26
CA ASN A 50 -2.08 -17.23 -2.55
C ASN A 50 -0.89 -17.82 -3.32
N GLN A 51 -0.15 -16.99 -4.06
CA GLN A 51 1.06 -17.41 -4.76
C GLN A 51 2.25 -17.39 -3.79
N LEU A 52 3.01 -18.48 -3.77
CA LEU A 52 4.22 -18.62 -2.97
C LEU A 52 5.43 -18.15 -3.77
N PHE A 53 6.22 -17.27 -3.17
CA PHE A 53 7.47 -16.77 -3.72
C PHE A 53 8.64 -17.10 -2.79
N MET A 54 9.81 -17.29 -3.38
CA MET A 54 11.09 -17.35 -2.68
C MET A 54 12.09 -16.39 -3.30
N ALA A 55 13.05 -15.95 -2.49
CA ALA A 55 14.25 -15.28 -2.97
C ALA A 55 15.51 -16.03 -2.56
N ALA A 56 16.42 -16.25 -3.51
CA ALA A 56 17.73 -16.83 -3.27
C ALA A 56 18.74 -16.24 -4.27
N GLU A 57 19.88 -15.74 -3.78
CA GLU A 57 20.95 -15.14 -4.61
C GLU A 57 20.45 -14.08 -5.62
N GLY A 58 19.53 -13.22 -5.18
CA GLY A 58 18.94 -12.19 -6.03
C GLY A 58 17.87 -12.69 -7.00
N ARG A 59 17.67 -14.00 -7.16
CA ARG A 59 16.57 -14.55 -7.96
C ARG A 59 15.29 -14.58 -7.15
N ILE A 60 14.22 -14.08 -7.76
CA ILE A 60 12.85 -14.19 -7.28
C ILE A 60 12.15 -15.24 -8.11
N GLU A 61 11.62 -16.24 -7.42
CA GLU A 61 11.05 -17.43 -8.01
C GLU A 61 9.67 -17.70 -7.40
N GLN A 62 8.69 -18.01 -8.24
CA GLN A 62 7.37 -18.46 -7.83
C GLN A 62 7.36 -19.98 -7.76
N ILE A 63 6.76 -20.52 -6.70
CA ILE A 63 6.67 -21.96 -6.44
C ILE A 63 5.22 -22.39 -6.64
N GLY A 64 4.99 -23.33 -7.55
CA GLY A 64 3.72 -24.00 -7.77
C GLY A 64 3.37 -24.98 -6.65
N GLU A 65 2.10 -25.39 -6.58
CA GLU A 65 1.66 -26.37 -5.57
C GLU A 65 2.31 -27.75 -5.74
N ASP A 66 2.72 -28.06 -6.96
CA ASP A 66 3.45 -29.27 -7.37
C ASP A 66 4.97 -29.17 -7.16
N GLY A 67 5.45 -28.04 -6.63
CA GLY A 67 6.88 -27.77 -6.42
C GLY A 67 7.62 -27.28 -7.67
N GLN A 68 6.93 -27.04 -8.80
CA GLN A 68 7.55 -26.41 -9.95
C GLN A 68 7.97 -24.98 -9.65
N VAL A 69 9.14 -24.59 -10.13
CA VAL A 69 9.73 -23.28 -9.89
C VAL A 69 9.75 -22.47 -11.18
N HIS A 70 9.14 -21.28 -11.12
CA HIS A 70 9.11 -20.33 -12.22
C HIS A 70 9.88 -19.07 -11.84
N HIS A 71 10.91 -18.72 -12.61
CA HIS A 71 11.62 -17.47 -12.42
C HIS A 71 10.71 -16.26 -12.72
N VAL A 72 10.68 -15.30 -11.80
CA VAL A 72 9.84 -14.10 -11.89
C VAL A 72 10.70 -12.87 -12.17
N ALA A 73 11.78 -12.68 -11.41
CA ALA A 73 12.62 -11.49 -11.50
C ALA A 73 14.02 -11.69 -10.92
N HIS A 74 14.89 -10.71 -11.17
CA HIS A 74 16.19 -10.60 -10.55
C HIS A 74 16.29 -9.26 -9.80
N LEU A 75 16.69 -9.33 -8.53
CA LEU A 75 16.98 -8.20 -7.65
C LEU A 75 18.45 -8.25 -7.23
N PRO A 76 19.05 -7.13 -6.80
CA PRO A 76 20.38 -7.11 -6.20
C PRO A 76 20.48 -8.12 -5.06
N VAL A 77 21.61 -8.85 -5.00
CA VAL A 77 21.82 -9.91 -4.02
C VAL A 77 21.85 -9.31 -2.61
N ALA A 78 20.98 -9.81 -1.73
CA ALA A 78 20.91 -9.39 -0.34
C ALA A 78 20.70 -10.59 0.58
N HIS A 79 21.24 -10.54 1.81
CA HIS A 79 20.95 -11.60 2.80
C HIS A 79 19.55 -11.47 3.44
N LYS A 80 18.81 -10.40 3.12
CA LYS A 80 17.43 -10.17 3.55
C LYS A 80 16.80 -9.07 2.68
N TYR A 81 15.53 -9.24 2.35
CA TYR A 81 14.66 -8.21 1.79
C TYR A 81 13.59 -7.79 2.81
N ASP A 82 13.20 -6.52 2.83
CA ASP A 82 11.97 -6.08 3.51
C ASP A 82 10.82 -6.08 2.50
N VAL A 83 9.90 -7.03 2.63
CA VAL A 83 8.83 -7.27 1.66
C VAL A 83 7.48 -7.02 2.29
N LYS A 84 6.63 -6.24 1.60
CA LYS A 84 5.23 -5.99 1.99
C LYS A 84 4.32 -6.30 0.83
N PHE A 85 3.17 -6.89 1.13
CA PHE A 85 2.08 -7.08 0.18
C PHE A 85 1.02 -6.01 0.39
N ALA A 86 0.51 -5.46 -0.71
CA ALA A 86 -0.57 -4.47 -0.69
C ALA A 86 -1.51 -4.73 -1.87
N GLN A 87 -2.71 -5.23 -1.57
CA GLN A 87 -3.66 -5.72 -2.59
C GLN A 87 -2.99 -6.80 -3.47
N GLU A 88 -2.84 -6.54 -4.76
CA GLU A 88 -2.19 -7.43 -5.73
C GLU A 88 -0.70 -7.13 -5.92
N HIS A 89 -0.20 -6.07 -5.28
CA HIS A 89 1.17 -5.60 -5.45
C HIS A 89 2.11 -6.18 -4.41
N VAL A 90 3.35 -6.41 -4.84
CA VAL A 90 4.48 -6.76 -3.98
C VAL A 90 5.48 -5.62 -3.96
N LEU A 91 5.84 -5.18 -2.76
CA LEU A 91 6.85 -4.17 -2.56
C LEU A 91 8.07 -4.79 -1.91
N VAL A 92 9.25 -4.51 -2.45
CA VAL A 92 10.51 -5.02 -1.94
C VAL A 92 11.47 -3.85 -1.72
N LEU A 93 11.92 -3.66 -0.49
CA LEU A 93 13.04 -2.77 -0.19
C LEU A 93 14.32 -3.59 -0.09
N GLY A 94 15.26 -3.29 -0.99
CA GLY A 94 16.62 -3.80 -1.01
C GLY A 94 17.50 -3.22 0.09
N ARG A 95 18.77 -3.65 0.13
CA ARG A 95 19.74 -3.15 1.10
C ARG A 95 20.36 -1.82 0.70
N ASP A 96 20.46 -1.57 -0.60
CA ASP A 96 21.07 -0.36 -1.15
C ASP A 96 20.00 0.69 -1.46
N PHE A 97 18.96 0.73 -0.61
CA PHE A 97 17.86 1.70 -0.62
C PHE A 97 16.93 1.61 -1.84
N GLU A 98 16.96 0.52 -2.60
CA GLU A 98 16.12 0.38 -3.78
C GLU A 98 14.75 -0.21 -3.43
N LEU A 99 13.70 0.55 -3.69
CA LEU A 99 12.33 0.13 -3.55
C LEU A 99 11.80 -0.33 -4.91
N TYR A 100 11.32 -1.57 -4.94
CA TYR A 100 10.68 -2.20 -6.08
C TYR A 100 9.18 -2.35 -5.83
N VAL A 101 8.38 -2.16 -6.88
CA VAL A 101 6.95 -2.51 -6.94
C VAL A 101 6.76 -3.45 -8.11
N ASP A 102 6.22 -4.64 -7.85
CA ASP A 102 6.05 -5.71 -8.85
C ASP A 102 7.35 -5.94 -9.64
N TRP A 103 8.44 -6.05 -8.88
CA TRP A 103 9.79 -6.34 -9.37
C TRP A 103 10.41 -5.23 -10.25
N ARG A 104 9.76 -4.08 -10.38
CA ARG A 104 10.29 -2.90 -11.07
C ARG A 104 10.71 -1.85 -10.05
N MET A 105 11.93 -1.33 -10.19
CA MET A 105 12.44 -0.29 -9.31
C MET A 105 11.62 0.99 -9.50
N ILE A 106 11.15 1.59 -8.40
CA ILE A 106 10.45 2.88 -8.40
C ILE A 106 11.30 4.00 -7.79
N SER A 107 12.30 3.66 -6.98
CA SER A 107 13.23 4.61 -6.36
C SER A 107 14.44 3.86 -5.83
N ASP A 108 15.63 4.46 -5.87
CA ASP A 108 16.94 3.90 -5.49
C ASP A 108 17.51 4.52 -4.19
N SER A 109 16.68 5.27 -3.48
CA SER A 109 17.10 6.15 -2.39
C SER A 109 16.12 6.09 -1.22
N VAL A 110 15.36 5.01 -1.07
CA VAL A 110 14.33 4.85 -0.06
C VAL A 110 14.90 4.39 1.28
N THR A 111 14.61 5.15 2.33
CA THR A 111 15.05 4.86 3.71
C THR A 111 13.94 4.28 4.58
N SER A 112 12.68 4.54 4.24
CA SER A 112 11.50 4.09 4.99
C SER A 112 10.29 4.12 4.07
N TYR A 113 9.41 3.12 4.16
CA TYR A 113 8.18 3.06 3.37
C TYR A 113 7.02 2.44 4.14
N LEU A 114 5.81 2.85 3.80
CA LEU A 114 4.54 2.29 4.26
C LEU A 114 3.59 2.08 3.09
N VAL A 115 2.71 1.11 3.24
CA VAL A 115 1.69 0.77 2.25
C VAL A 115 0.31 0.77 2.90
N SER A 116 -0.68 1.27 2.15
CA SER A 116 -2.07 1.35 2.61
C SER A 116 -3.02 1.25 1.41
N GLY A 117 -3.57 0.06 1.18
CA GLY A 117 -4.34 -0.21 -0.05
C GLY A 117 -3.46 0.02 -1.28
N ASP A 118 -3.94 0.80 -2.23
CA ASP A 118 -3.20 1.18 -3.45
C ASP A 118 -2.15 2.29 -3.23
N ILE A 119 -1.94 2.79 -2.01
CA ILE A 119 -1.03 3.92 -1.77
C ILE A 119 0.25 3.44 -1.11
N CYS A 120 1.39 3.80 -1.70
CA CYS A 120 2.71 3.68 -1.08
C CYS A 120 3.24 5.07 -0.70
N LEU A 121 3.70 5.22 0.54
CA LEU A 121 4.47 6.37 0.97
C LEU A 121 5.90 5.93 1.24
N TYR A 122 6.86 6.77 0.88
CA TYR A 122 8.25 6.51 1.20
C TYR A 122 9.03 7.80 1.43
N ILE A 123 10.07 7.70 2.25
CA ILE A 123 11.01 8.77 2.54
C ILE A 123 12.32 8.44 1.83
N THR A 124 12.83 9.42 1.10
CA THR A 124 14.09 9.32 0.35
C THR A 124 15.29 9.81 1.17
N LEU A 125 16.50 9.49 0.71
CA LEU A 125 17.77 9.94 1.29
C LEU A 125 17.94 11.46 1.29
N ASP A 126 17.31 12.18 0.36
CA ASP A 126 17.25 13.66 0.30
C ASP A 126 16.10 14.26 1.14
N HIS A 127 15.53 13.47 2.05
CA HIS A 127 14.53 13.89 3.04
C HIS A 127 13.22 14.39 2.41
N ARG A 128 12.77 13.69 1.36
CA ARG A 128 11.46 13.92 0.75
C ARG A 128 10.51 12.79 1.06
N LEU A 129 9.34 13.15 1.55
CA LEU A 129 8.18 12.26 1.59
C LEU A 129 7.49 12.28 0.22
N ARG A 130 7.43 11.10 -0.40
CA ARG A 130 6.72 10.85 -1.65
C ARG A 130 5.51 9.95 -1.39
N VAL A 131 4.45 10.16 -2.17
CA VAL A 131 3.21 9.38 -2.10
C VAL A 131 2.83 9.00 -3.53
N VAL A 132 2.74 7.70 -3.80
CA VAL A 132 2.50 7.16 -5.14
C VAL A 132 1.35 6.14 -5.13
N SER A 133 0.64 6.01 -6.24
CA SER A 133 -0.28 4.89 -6.48
C SER A 133 0.52 3.67 -6.88
N LEU A 134 0.16 2.50 -6.37
CA LEU A 134 0.77 1.23 -6.77
C LEU A 134 0.27 0.80 -8.16
N THR A 135 -1.01 1.08 -8.45
CA THR A 135 -1.67 0.76 -9.72
C THR A 135 -1.13 1.62 -10.85
N SER A 136 -1.18 2.96 -10.73
CA SER A 136 -0.75 3.86 -11.82
C SER A 136 0.74 4.16 -11.79
N ARG A 137 1.41 3.94 -10.65
CA ARG A 137 2.81 4.35 -10.38
C ARG A 137 3.04 5.85 -10.43
N GLU A 138 1.96 6.63 -10.45
CA GLU A 138 2.03 8.09 -10.49
C GLU A 138 2.10 8.68 -9.09
N GLN A 139 2.72 9.85 -9.01
CA GLN A 139 2.78 10.63 -7.79
C GLN A 139 1.41 11.26 -7.47
N LEU A 140 0.86 10.92 -6.30
CA LEU A 140 -0.48 11.33 -5.88
C LEU A 140 -0.50 12.67 -5.13
N ALA A 141 0.66 13.14 -4.65
CA ALA A 141 0.77 14.38 -3.91
C ALA A 141 2.12 15.04 -4.18
N LYS A 142 2.16 16.37 -4.09
CA LYS A 142 3.42 17.12 -4.11
C LYS A 142 4.37 16.59 -3.03
N GLU A 143 5.64 16.52 -3.37
CA GLU A 143 6.68 16.12 -2.43
C GLU A 143 6.70 17.06 -1.23
N ARG A 144 6.95 16.49 -0.06
CA ARG A 144 7.04 17.23 1.20
C ARG A 144 8.42 17.01 1.81
N ALA A 145 9.09 18.09 2.21
CA ALA A 145 10.30 17.98 3.01
C ALA A 145 9.99 17.40 4.40
N VAL A 146 10.87 16.52 4.88
CA VAL A 146 10.83 15.96 6.23
C VAL A 146 12.18 16.21 6.93
N GLU A 147 12.22 16.07 8.25
CA GLU A 147 13.49 16.19 8.98
C GLU A 147 14.41 15.00 8.66
N LEU A 148 15.71 15.25 8.51
CA LEU A 148 16.74 14.22 8.29
C LEU A 148 16.68 13.16 9.40
N GLY A 149 16.37 11.92 9.02
CA GLY A 149 16.23 10.79 9.95
C GLY A 149 14.79 10.48 10.36
N SER A 150 13.81 11.19 9.79
CA SER A 150 12.39 10.85 9.96
C SER A 150 12.08 9.46 9.41
N ARG A 151 11.22 8.70 10.09
CA ARG A 151 10.80 7.35 9.68
C ARG A 151 9.30 7.23 9.69
N LEU A 152 8.75 6.54 8.69
CA LEU A 152 7.34 6.18 8.66
C LEU A 152 7.10 5.01 9.63
N VAL A 153 6.10 5.13 10.50
CA VAL A 153 5.83 4.14 11.56
C VAL A 153 4.57 3.34 11.26
N VAL A 154 3.44 4.03 11.09
CA VAL A 154 2.15 3.37 10.86
C VAL A 154 1.20 4.23 10.05
N CYS A 155 0.37 3.56 9.26
CA CYS A 155 -0.76 4.16 8.55
C CYS A 155 -1.90 3.15 8.48
N SER A 156 -3.14 3.63 8.28
CA SER A 156 -4.32 2.77 8.14
C SER A 156 -5.04 3.07 6.83
N THR A 157 -5.68 2.05 6.26
CA THR A 157 -6.59 2.19 5.11
C THR A 157 -7.85 2.98 5.45
N SER A 158 -8.30 2.90 6.70
CA SER A 158 -9.53 3.55 7.21
C SER A 158 -9.31 4.90 7.89
N SER A 159 -8.06 5.39 7.94
CA SER A 159 -7.72 6.69 8.54
C SER A 159 -7.11 7.65 7.52
N THR A 160 -7.20 8.94 7.81
CA THR A 160 -6.48 9.99 7.08
C THR A 160 -5.04 10.16 7.57
N SER A 161 -4.70 9.57 8.71
CA SER A 161 -3.46 9.83 9.44
C SER A 161 -2.33 8.87 9.05
N VAL A 162 -1.12 9.41 8.97
CA VAL A 162 0.14 8.67 8.94
C VAL A 162 0.99 9.15 10.10
N THR A 163 1.45 8.23 10.94
CA THR A 163 2.33 8.52 12.07
C THR A 163 3.78 8.27 11.67
N MET A 164 4.61 9.25 11.97
CA MET A 164 6.04 9.27 11.70
C MET A 164 6.80 9.44 13.01
N GLN A 165 7.99 8.87 13.09
CA GLN A 165 8.95 9.17 14.14
C GLN A 165 9.96 10.18 13.60
N LEU A 166 10.08 11.31 14.28
CA LEU A 166 11.12 12.30 14.05
C LEU A 166 12.49 11.79 14.55
N PRO A 167 13.61 12.41 14.12
CA PRO A 167 14.95 11.96 14.48
C PRO A 167 15.22 11.95 15.99
N ARG A 168 14.52 12.80 16.74
CA ARG A 168 14.62 12.92 18.21
C ARG A 168 13.73 11.94 18.98
N GLY A 169 13.06 11.02 18.28
CA GLY A 169 12.17 10.02 18.87
C GLY A 169 10.72 10.45 19.03
N ASN A 170 10.40 11.74 18.84
CA ASN A 170 9.04 12.25 18.88
C ASN A 170 8.17 11.61 17.79
N LEU A 171 6.91 11.31 18.11
CA LEU A 171 5.93 10.88 17.12
C LEU A 171 5.14 12.08 16.61
N GLU A 172 5.08 12.22 15.29
CA GLU A 172 4.27 13.21 14.61
C GLU A 172 3.23 12.54 13.73
N THR A 173 2.04 13.13 13.66
CA THR A 173 0.98 12.65 12.78
C THR A 173 0.75 13.67 11.68
N ILE A 174 0.81 13.19 10.43
CA ILE A 174 0.49 13.97 9.24
C ILE A 174 -0.77 13.42 8.57
N HIS A 175 -1.40 14.23 7.72
CA HIS A 175 -2.58 13.84 6.94
C HIS A 175 -2.33 14.08 5.45
N PRO A 176 -1.66 13.14 4.75
CA PRO A 176 -1.40 13.27 3.32
C PRO A 176 -2.71 13.42 2.53
N ARG A 177 -2.75 14.34 1.57
CA ARG A 177 -3.97 14.64 0.81
C ARG A 177 -4.61 13.39 0.16
N PRO A 178 -3.87 12.41 -0.38
CA PRO A 178 -4.45 11.17 -0.91
C PRO A 178 -5.21 10.34 0.14
N PHE A 179 -4.73 10.31 1.38
CA PHE A 179 -5.39 9.61 2.49
C PHE A 179 -6.70 10.30 2.89
N VAL A 180 -6.68 11.64 2.97
CA VAL A 180 -7.88 12.44 3.23
C VAL A 180 -8.92 12.23 2.13
N VAL A 181 -8.50 12.32 0.86
CA VAL A 181 -9.34 12.11 -0.32
C VAL A 181 -9.98 10.71 -0.32
N ARG A 182 -9.21 9.66 0.02
CA ARG A 182 -9.74 8.30 0.13
C ARG A 182 -10.85 8.18 1.16
N VAL A 183 -10.64 8.70 2.37
CA VAL A 183 -11.66 8.66 3.44
C VAL A 183 -12.92 9.45 3.05
N ILE A 184 -12.75 10.63 2.43
CA ILE A 184 -13.89 11.40 1.91
C ILE A 184 -14.67 10.61 0.86
N LYS A 185 -14.00 9.96 -0.09
CA LYS A 185 -14.64 9.12 -1.11
C LYS A 185 -15.44 7.98 -0.47
N GLN A 186 -14.87 7.31 0.54
CA GLN A 186 -15.57 6.27 1.28
C GLN A 186 -16.83 6.80 1.99
N LEU A 187 -16.75 7.98 2.64
CA LEU A 187 -17.90 8.59 3.28
C LEU A 187 -19.00 8.96 2.27
N ILE A 188 -18.64 9.45 1.09
CA ILE A 188 -19.60 9.70 -0.01
C ILE A 188 -20.24 8.40 -0.49
N ASP A 189 -19.46 7.32 -0.60
CA ASP A 189 -19.95 6.00 -1.01
C ASP A 189 -20.95 5.41 -0.01
N GLU A 190 -20.75 5.69 1.28
CA GLU A 190 -21.63 5.33 2.38
C GLU A 190 -22.78 6.33 2.60
N SER A 191 -22.90 7.37 1.76
CA SER A 191 -23.88 8.47 1.89
C SER A 191 -23.78 9.28 3.20
N LYS A 192 -22.61 9.25 3.85
CA LYS A 192 -22.27 10.00 5.09
C LYS A 192 -21.73 11.39 4.76
N TYR A 193 -22.58 12.20 4.15
CA TYR A 193 -22.17 13.49 3.58
C TYR A 193 -21.81 14.56 4.62
N VAL A 194 -22.44 14.54 5.80
CA VAL A 194 -22.12 15.49 6.87
C VAL A 194 -20.70 15.27 7.37
N GLU A 195 -20.31 14.01 7.53
CA GLU A 195 -18.96 13.58 7.89
C GLU A 195 -17.96 13.93 6.78
N ALA A 196 -18.31 13.67 5.51
CA ALA A 196 -17.47 14.03 4.37
C ALA A 196 -17.18 15.54 4.33
N LEU A 197 -18.21 16.38 4.52
CA LEU A 197 -18.06 17.84 4.57
C LEU A 197 -17.22 18.32 5.77
N LYS A 198 -17.34 17.65 6.93
CA LYS A 198 -16.50 17.94 8.10
C LYS A 198 -15.03 17.67 7.79
N GLU A 199 -14.71 16.53 7.18
CA GLU A 199 -13.34 16.18 6.80
C GLU A 199 -12.80 17.10 5.70
N MET A 200 -13.61 17.43 4.68
CA MET A 200 -13.25 18.41 3.65
C MET A 200 -12.89 19.77 4.26
N LYS A 201 -13.72 20.28 5.18
CA LYS A 201 -13.48 21.56 5.85
C LYS A 201 -12.23 21.51 6.73
N LYS A 202 -12.08 20.45 7.53
CA LYS A 202 -10.94 20.25 8.44
C LYS A 202 -9.61 20.22 7.68
N HIS A 203 -9.58 19.56 6.53
CA HIS A 203 -8.37 19.35 5.74
C HIS A 203 -8.26 20.29 4.51
N ARG A 204 -9.15 21.28 4.38
CA ARG A 204 -9.17 22.27 3.29
C ARG A 204 -9.18 21.62 1.89
N ILE A 205 -10.02 20.60 1.74
CA ILE A 205 -10.34 20.00 0.44
C ILE A 205 -11.46 20.81 -0.21
N ASP A 206 -11.34 21.02 -1.51
CA ASP A 206 -12.38 21.69 -2.28
C ASP A 206 -13.67 20.87 -2.26
N MET A 207 -14.80 21.51 -1.93
CA MET A 207 -16.09 20.83 -1.85
C MET A 207 -16.64 20.48 -3.23
N ASN A 208 -16.09 21.03 -4.32
CA ASN A 208 -16.39 20.62 -5.69
C ASN A 208 -16.13 19.11 -5.90
N MET A 209 -15.25 18.52 -5.09
CA MET A 209 -15.01 17.08 -5.08
C MET A 209 -16.28 16.23 -4.90
N LEU A 210 -17.32 16.73 -4.21
CA LEU A 210 -18.61 16.02 -4.10
C LEU A 210 -19.26 15.85 -5.48
N VAL A 211 -19.17 16.89 -6.31
CA VAL A 211 -19.71 16.93 -7.66
C VAL A 211 -18.84 16.09 -8.58
N ASP A 212 -17.52 16.28 -8.54
CA ASP A 212 -16.57 15.61 -9.44
C ASP A 212 -16.56 14.09 -9.24
N TYR A 213 -16.78 13.62 -8.00
CA TYR A 213 -16.66 12.20 -7.70
C TYR A 213 -17.92 11.39 -8.03
N LYS A 214 -19.11 11.85 -7.62
CA LYS A 214 -20.39 11.16 -7.84
C LYS A 214 -21.56 12.15 -7.97
N PRO A 215 -21.69 12.85 -9.11
CA PRO A 215 -22.69 13.89 -9.29
C PRO A 215 -24.12 13.34 -9.16
N ASP A 216 -24.40 12.17 -9.75
CA ASP A 216 -25.72 11.53 -9.72
C ASP A 216 -26.24 11.21 -8.32
N ARG A 217 -25.33 10.87 -7.39
CA ARG A 217 -25.71 10.57 -6.01
C ARG A 217 -25.98 11.84 -5.22
N LEU A 218 -25.19 12.88 -5.45
CA LEU A 218 -25.40 14.19 -4.83
C LEU A 218 -26.76 14.77 -5.23
N LEU A 219 -27.11 14.70 -6.52
CA LEU A 219 -28.38 15.20 -7.05
C LEU A 219 -29.61 14.46 -6.50
N ARG A 220 -29.45 13.18 -6.15
CA ARG A 220 -30.51 12.39 -5.53
C ARG A 220 -30.61 12.58 -4.01
N CYS A 221 -29.72 13.36 -3.38
CA CYS A 221 -29.72 13.59 -1.94
C CYS A 221 -30.58 14.81 -1.57
N PRO A 222 -31.77 14.63 -0.97
CA PRO A 222 -32.70 15.75 -0.70
C PRO A 222 -32.18 16.70 0.39
N LEU A 223 -31.30 16.21 1.27
CA LEU A 223 -30.80 16.94 2.45
C LEU A 223 -29.66 17.91 2.14
N LEU A 224 -28.89 17.65 1.08
CA LEU A 224 -27.70 18.41 0.74
C LEU A 224 -27.97 19.56 -0.21
N LEU A 225 -28.80 19.34 -1.23
CA LEU A 225 -29.02 20.32 -2.29
C LEU A 225 -29.38 21.71 -1.73
N PRO A 226 -30.42 21.89 -0.90
CA PRO A 226 -30.78 23.23 -0.42
C PRO A 226 -29.70 23.87 0.47
N SER A 227 -29.09 23.07 1.34
CA SER A 227 -28.10 23.49 2.34
C SER A 227 -26.74 23.83 1.74
N PHE A 228 -26.34 23.10 0.70
CA PHE A 228 -25.07 23.23 0.00
C PHE A 228 -25.10 24.45 -0.94
N ILE A 229 -26.19 24.58 -1.71
CA ILE A 229 -26.47 25.74 -2.58
C ILE A 229 -26.46 27.05 -1.79
N ALA A 230 -27.17 27.09 -0.66
CA ALA A 230 -27.32 28.31 0.14
C ALA A 230 -26.00 28.80 0.75
N ARG A 231 -24.99 27.92 0.90
CA ARG A 231 -23.77 28.21 1.67
C ARG A 231 -22.50 28.31 0.84
N HIS A 232 -22.44 27.68 -0.35
CA HIS A 232 -21.19 27.53 -1.12
C HIS A 232 -21.21 28.14 -2.54
N ARG A 233 -22.03 29.18 -2.71
CA ARG A 233 -22.15 30.06 -3.88
C ARG A 233 -23.05 29.50 -5.00
N PRO A 234 -23.99 30.29 -5.55
CA PRO A 234 -25.02 29.82 -6.49
C PRO A 234 -24.52 29.30 -7.84
N TYR A 235 -23.32 29.69 -8.31
CA TYR A 235 -22.86 29.36 -9.66
C TYR A 235 -22.47 27.89 -9.86
N LEU A 236 -22.23 27.12 -8.78
CA LEU A 236 -22.07 25.67 -8.85
C LEU A 236 -23.38 24.96 -9.30
N LEU A 237 -24.54 25.64 -9.18
CA LEU A 237 -25.79 25.13 -9.75
C LEU A 237 -25.74 25.10 -11.28
N CYS A 238 -25.18 26.12 -11.93
CA CYS A 238 -25.14 26.17 -13.38
C CYS A 238 -24.30 25.02 -13.96
N GLU A 239 -23.18 24.69 -13.33
CA GLU A 239 -22.34 23.56 -13.74
C GLU A 239 -23.01 22.21 -13.41
N LEU A 240 -23.67 22.09 -12.25
CA LEU A 240 -24.44 20.90 -11.88
C LEU A 240 -25.65 20.62 -12.80
N PHE A 241 -26.33 21.66 -13.28
CA PHE A 241 -27.45 21.53 -14.23
C PHE A 241 -26.98 21.36 -15.69
N GLN A 242 -25.76 21.78 -16.03
CA GLN A 242 -25.17 21.55 -17.35
C GLN A 242 -24.50 20.18 -17.50
N ALA A 243 -24.17 19.51 -16.39
CA ALA A 243 -23.54 18.19 -16.38
C ALA A 243 -24.52 17.00 -16.46
N VAL A 244 -25.83 17.25 -16.56
CA VAL A 244 -26.87 16.23 -16.71
C VAL A 244 -27.44 16.33 -18.14
N PRO A 245 -27.38 15.27 -18.96
CA PRO A 245 -28.11 15.23 -20.23
C PRO A 245 -29.62 15.19 -20.04
#